data_AF-A0A327NC65-F1
#
_entry.id   AF-A0A327NC65-F1
#
_cell.length_a   1.000
_cell.length_b   1.000
_cell.length_c   1.000
_cell.angle_alpha   90.00
_cell.angle_beta   90.00
_cell.angle_gamma   90.00
#
_symmetry.space_group_name_H-M   'P 1'
#
loop_
_entity.id
_entity.type
_entity.pdbx_description
1 polymer ?
#
loop_
_entity_poly.entity_id
_entity_poly.type
_entity_poly.pdbx_seq_one_letter_code
_entity_poly.pdbx_strand_id
1 'polypeptide(L)'
;MAWFSLIIAGILEIVWAFSMKQSEGFTKIGASVVTITTVIASFILLSYSMKSLPLGTAYTIWTGIGAVGAFAVGIAFLGEPAGMLRVLAAIMIIGGLLLMKFSSVA
;
A
#
# COMPACT_ATOMS: atom_id res chain seq x y z
N MET A 1 3.95 -18.12 7.32
CA MET A 1 3.12 -17.85 6.12
C MET A 1 2.42 -16.49 6.19
N ALA A 2 1.73 -16.13 7.28
CA ALA A 2 1.02 -14.85 7.42
C ALA A 2 1.83 -13.60 7.01
N TRP A 3 3.11 -13.50 7.43
CA TRP A 3 4.00 -12.41 7.05
C TRP A 3 4.29 -12.32 5.54
N PHE A 4 4.47 -13.45 4.88
CA PHE A 4 4.69 -13.49 3.43
C PHE A 4 3.43 -13.04 2.68
N SER A 5 2.25 -13.53 3.11
CA SER A 5 0.97 -13.09 2.57
C SER A 5 0.74 -11.59 2.78
N LEU A 6 1.16 -11.05 3.93
CA LEU A 6 1.08 -9.61 4.23
C LEU A 6 1.96 -8.77 3.30
N ILE A 7 3.19 -9.21 3.03
CA ILE A 7 4.09 -8.52 2.09
C ILE A 7 3.49 -8.52 0.68
N ILE A 8 2.98 -9.66 0.22
CA ILE A 8 2.32 -9.76 -1.09
C ILE A 8 1.07 -8.86 -1.12
N ALA A 9 0.26 -8.85 -0.06
CA ALA A 9 -0.89 -7.95 0.04
C ALA A 9 -0.47 -6.47 -0.11
N GLY A 10 0.62 -6.06 0.55
CA GLY A 10 1.15 -4.70 0.41
C GLY A 10 1.65 -4.39 -1.01
N ILE A 11 2.29 -5.35 -1.68
CA ILE A 11 2.73 -5.16 -3.08
C ILE A 11 1.52 -5.03 -4.01
N LEU A 12 0.49 -5.87 -3.83
CA LEU A 12 -0.75 -5.74 -4.59
C LEU A 12 -1.45 -4.40 -4.33
N GLU A 13 -1.27 -3.82 -3.15
CA GLU A 13 -1.76 -2.48 -2.83
C GLU A 13 -1.17 -1.41 -3.74
N ILE A 14 0.15 -1.47 -3.95
CA ILE A 14 0.86 -0.58 -4.87
C ILE A 14 0.33 -0.75 -6.30
N VAL A 15 0.14 -2.00 -6.73
CA VAL A 15 -0.34 -2.31 -8.09
C VAL A 15 -1.73 -1.75 -8.31
N TRP A 16 -2.67 -1.98 -7.38
CA TRP A 16 -4.04 -1.50 -7.58
C TRP A 16 -4.13 0.02 -7.46
N ALA A 17 -3.36 0.67 -6.59
CA ALA A 17 -3.34 2.12 -6.47
C ALA A 17 -2.85 2.78 -7.77
N PHE A 18 -1.79 2.22 -8.36
CA PHE A 18 -1.26 2.67 -9.64
C PHE A 18 -2.23 2.43 -10.80
N SER A 19 -2.78 1.22 -10.92
CA SER A 19 -3.73 0.90 -11.99
C SER A 19 -5.04 1.68 -11.84
N MET A 20 -5.47 1.99 -10.61
CA MET A 20 -6.66 2.82 -10.36
C MET A 20 -6.47 4.22 -10.93
N LYS A 21 -5.29 4.81 -10.76
CA LYS A 21 -4.97 6.10 -11.38
C LYS A 21 -4.98 6.01 -12.91
N GLN A 22 -4.43 4.94 -13.47
CA GLN A 22 -4.44 4.70 -14.92
C GLN A 22 -5.84 4.39 -15.49
N SER A 23 -6.80 4.01 -14.65
CA SER A 23 -8.17 3.71 -15.07
C SER A 23 -8.97 4.92 -15.53
N GLU A 24 -8.48 6.14 -15.26
CA GLU A 24 -9.17 7.40 -15.58
C GLU A 24 -10.62 7.42 -15.07
N GLY A 25 -10.79 7.08 -13.79
CA GLY A 25 -12.12 6.98 -13.19
C GLY A 25 -12.89 5.75 -13.68
N PHE A 26 -12.20 4.62 -13.84
CA PHE A 26 -12.73 3.34 -14.32
C PHE A 26 -13.24 3.30 -15.75
N THR A 27 -12.96 4.31 -16.56
CA THR A 27 -13.33 4.36 -17.99
C THR A 27 -12.45 3.42 -18.84
N LYS A 28 -11.18 3.26 -18.48
CA LYS A 28 -10.25 2.32 -19.16
C LYS A 28 -10.38 0.91 -18.61
N ILE A 29 -11.18 0.07 -19.29
CA ILE A 29 -11.53 -1.30 -18.87
C ILE A 29 -10.32 -2.13 -18.45
N GLY A 30 -9.22 -2.11 -19.21
CA GLY A 30 -8.03 -2.91 -18.89
C GLY A 30 -7.45 -2.57 -17.51
N ALA A 31 -7.25 -1.29 -17.23
CA ALA A 31 -6.76 -0.82 -15.94
C ALA A 31 -7.79 -1.00 -14.82
N SER A 32 -9.09 -0.86 -15.11
CA SER A 32 -10.19 -1.14 -14.18
C SER A 32 -10.19 -2.60 -13.71
N VAL A 33 -10.05 -3.55 -14.65
CA VAL A 33 -10.02 -4.99 -14.34
C VAL A 33 -8.78 -5.32 -13.48
N VAL A 34 -7.62 -4.80 -13.84
CA VAL A 34 -6.40 -4.97 -13.02
C VAL A 34 -6.62 -4.42 -11.62
N THR A 35 -7.19 -3.23 -11.49
CA THR A 35 -7.49 -2.60 -10.19
C THR A 35 -8.39 -3.48 -9.34
N ILE A 36 -9.55 -3.89 -9.87
CA ILE A 36 -10.53 -4.67 -9.10
C ILE A 36 -9.96 -6.02 -8.68
N THR A 37 -9.28 -6.72 -9.58
CA THR A 37 -8.71 -8.04 -9.29
C THR A 37 -7.61 -7.96 -8.23
N THR A 38 -6.72 -6.97 -8.32
CA THR A 38 -5.62 -6.79 -7.37
C THR A 38 -6.09 -6.21 -6.03
N VAL A 39 -7.13 -5.36 -6.00
CA VAL A 39 -7.82 -4.97 -4.76
C VAL A 39 -8.33 -6.22 -4.04
N ILE A 40 -9.13 -7.05 -4.71
CA ILE A 40 -9.73 -8.25 -4.10
C ILE A 40 -8.64 -9.19 -3.58
N ALA A 41 -7.62 -9.47 -4.40
CA ALA A 41 -6.51 -10.33 -4.01
C ALA A 41 -5.72 -9.76 -2.80
N SER A 42 -5.45 -8.46 -2.79
CA SER A 42 -4.80 -7.76 -1.66
C SER A 42 -5.59 -7.93 -0.37
N PHE A 43 -6.91 -7.67 -0.41
CA PHE A 43 -7.76 -7.79 0.77
C PHE A 43 -7.90 -9.23 1.28
N ILE A 44 -7.95 -10.22 0.38
CA ILE A 44 -7.98 -11.64 0.77
C ILE A 44 -6.70 -12.02 1.51
N LEU A 45 -5.54 -11.63 0.99
CA LEU A 45 -4.25 -11.93 1.61
C LEU A 45 -4.05 -11.19 2.93
N LEU A 46 -4.51 -9.94 3.01
CA LEU A 46 -4.51 -9.16 4.25
C LEU A 46 -5.39 -9.85 5.30
N SER A 47 -6.62 -10.21 4.95
CA SER A 47 -7.54 -10.95 5.81
C SER A 47 -6.93 -12.26 6.29
N TYR A 48 -6.27 -13.00 5.39
CA TYR A 48 -5.56 -14.23 5.76
C TYR A 48 -4.43 -13.97 6.76
N SER A 49 -3.63 -12.92 6.56
CA SER A 49 -2.54 -12.57 7.49
C SER A 49 -3.05 -12.18 8.88
N MET A 50 -4.20 -11.51 8.95
CA MET A 50 -4.85 -11.09 10.19
C MET A 50 -5.44 -12.23 11.01
N LYS A 51 -5.56 -13.45 10.45
CA LYS A 51 -5.90 -14.64 11.25
C LYS A 51 -4.82 -15.00 12.26
N SER A 52 -3.58 -14.57 12.03
CA SER A 52 -2.44 -14.86 12.90
C SER A 52 -1.74 -13.61 13.43
N LEU A 53 -1.87 -12.48 12.74
CA LEU A 53 -1.26 -11.20 13.14
C LEU A 53 -2.31 -10.27 13.75
N PRO A 54 -1.98 -9.53 14.81
CA PRO A 54 -2.85 -8.49 15.34
C PRO A 54 -3.21 -7.46 14.25
N LEU A 55 -4.46 -7.00 14.28
CA LEU A 55 -4.98 -6.00 13.33
C LEU A 55 -4.04 -4.79 13.21
N GLY A 56 -3.63 -4.22 14.35
CA GLY A 56 -2.75 -3.05 14.38
C GLY A 56 -1.43 -3.30 13.64
N THR A 57 -0.78 -4.43 13.90
CA THR A 57 0.48 -4.77 13.23
C THR A 57 0.29 -5.02 11.73
N ALA A 58 -0.70 -5.83 11.35
CA ALA A 58 -0.93 -6.19 9.96
C ALA A 58 -1.35 -4.96 9.14
N TYR A 59 -2.30 -4.16 9.65
CA TYR A 59 -2.82 -3.00 8.92
C TYR A 59 -1.77 -1.89 8.77
N THR A 60 -1.00 -1.59 9.83
CA THR A 60 0.08 -0.59 9.76
C THR A 60 1.16 -0.99 8.75
N ILE A 61 1.52 -2.27 8.69
CA ILE A 61 2.55 -2.73 7.75
C ILE A 61 2.03 -2.77 6.32
N TRP A 62 0.79 -3.24 6.11
CA TRP A 62 0.14 -3.24 4.81
C TRP A 62 0.05 -1.82 4.24
N THR A 63 -0.59 -0.90 4.98
CA THR A 63 -0.72 0.51 4.58
C THR A 63 0.63 1.20 4.43
N GLY A 64 1.64 0.82 5.21
CA GLY A 64 2.99 1.35 5.07
C GLY A 64 3.66 0.95 3.75
N ILE A 65 3.55 -0.32 3.36
CA ILE A 65 4.04 -0.78 2.06
C ILE A 65 3.28 -0.07 0.93
N GLY A 66 1.94 -0.02 1.02
CA GLY A 66 1.09 0.64 0.04
C GLY A 66 1.43 2.13 -0.14
N ALA A 67 1.51 2.89 0.96
CA ALA A 67 1.76 4.32 0.92
C ALA A 67 3.15 4.66 0.36
N VAL A 68 4.20 4.00 0.86
CA VAL A 68 5.58 4.25 0.40
C VAL A 68 5.76 3.80 -1.05
N GLY A 69 5.22 2.63 -1.39
CA GLY A 69 5.32 2.09 -2.74
C GLY A 69 4.52 2.89 -3.76
N ALA A 70 3.31 3.33 -3.42
CA ALA A 70 2.50 4.19 -4.29
C ALA A 70 3.16 5.55 -4.52
N PHE A 71 3.77 6.14 -3.48
CA PHE A 71 4.56 7.36 -3.63
C PHE A 71 5.76 7.17 -4.56
N ALA A 72 6.52 6.07 -4.37
CA ALA A 72 7.67 5.75 -5.22
C ALA A 72 7.26 5.52 -6.69
N VAL A 73 6.17 4.78 -6.92
CA VAL A 73 5.62 4.54 -8.25
C VAL A 73 5.06 5.81 -8.87
N GLY A 74 4.43 6.68 -8.08
CA GLY A 74 3.93 7.98 -8.54
C GLY A 74 5.06 8.87 -9.08
N ILE A 75 6.19 8.94 -8.37
CA ILE A 75 7.37 9.68 -8.85
C ILE A 75 7.96 8.99 -10.09
N ALA A 76 8.16 7.68 -10.05
CA ALA A 76 8.90 6.96 -11.08
C ALA A 76 8.13 6.80 -12.41
N PHE A 77 6.82 6.56 -12.34
CA PHE A 77 6.01 6.21 -13.51
C PHE A 77 4.95 7.26 -13.88
N LEU A 78 4.45 8.03 -12.92
CA LEU A 78 3.45 9.07 -13.18
C LEU A 78 4.07 10.46 -13.35
N GLY A 79 5.40 10.58 -13.18
CA GLY A 79 6.12 11.86 -13.29
C GLY A 79 5.68 12.86 -12.21
N GLU A 80 5.16 12.38 -11.08
CA GLU A 80 4.72 13.25 -10.02
C GLU A 80 5.89 14.03 -9.40
N PRO A 81 5.70 15.32 -9.07
CA PRO A 81 6.77 16.14 -8.52
C PRO A 81 7.19 15.64 -7.13
N ALA A 82 8.48 15.34 -6.99
CA ALA A 82 9.15 14.98 -5.74
C ALA A 82 9.69 16.24 -5.03
N GLY A 83 8.83 17.22 -4.77
CA GLY A 83 9.22 18.44 -4.06
C GLY A 83 9.69 18.13 -2.63
N MET A 84 10.58 18.97 -2.08
CA MET A 84 11.15 18.82 -0.73
C MET A 84 10.08 18.54 0.35
N LEU A 85 8.98 19.30 0.33
CA LEU A 85 7.85 19.13 1.27
C LEU A 85 7.14 17.79 1.14
N ARG A 86 7.02 17.25 -0.08
CA ARG A 86 6.39 15.95 -0.35
C ARG A 86 7.26 14.81 0.14
N VAL A 87 8.57 14.92 -0.07
CA VAL A 87 9.55 13.96 0.47
C VAL A 87 9.55 14.01 1.99
N LEU A 88 9.52 15.20 2.60
CA LEU A 88 9.43 15.35 4.05
C LEU A 88 8.13 14.72 4.60
N ALA A 89 6.99 14.95 3.94
CA ALA A 89 5.72 14.34 4.31
C ALA A 89 5.77 12.81 4.21
N ALA A 90 6.37 12.25 3.16
CA ALA A 90 6.56 10.81 3.03
C ALA A 90 7.42 10.24 4.17
N ILE A 91 8.51 10.94 4.56
CA ILE A 91 9.34 10.57 5.70
C ILE A 91 8.54 10.62 7.01
N MET A 92 7.70 11.64 7.21
CA MET A 92 6.84 11.74 8.40
C MET A 92 5.81 10.62 8.48
N ILE A 93 5.22 10.21 7.34
CA ILE A 93 4.31 9.06 7.27
C ILE A 93 5.05 7.79 7.69
N ILE A 94 6.24 7.54 7.12
CA ILE A 94 7.08 6.39 7.49
C ILE A 94 7.42 6.44 8.98
N GLY A 95 7.81 7.60 9.50
CA GLY A 95 8.11 7.83 10.91
C GLY A 95 6.91 7.51 11.82
N GLY A 96 5.71 7.97 11.46
CA GLY A 96 4.48 7.68 12.19
C GLY A 96 4.13 6.19 12.20
N LEU A 97 4.31 5.50 11.07
CA LEU A 97 4.10 4.05 10.96
C LEU A 97 5.10 3.26 11.83
N LEU A 98 6.38 3.66 11.81
CA LEU A 98 7.41 3.06 12.65
C LEU A 98 7.11 3.31 14.14
N LEU A 99 6.74 4.53 14.52
CA LEU A 99 6.37 4.88 15.89
C LEU A 99 5.20 4.02 16.37
N MET A 100 4.16 3.85 15.54
CA MET A 100 2.99 3.02 15.85
C MET A 100 3.37 1.55 16.05
N LYS A 101 4.31 1.04 15.24
CA LYS A 101 4.84 -0.33 15.38
C LYS A 101 5.65 -0.49 16.67
N PHE A 102 6.42 0.51 17.09
CA PHE A 102 7.17 0.45 18.34
C PHE A 102 6.29 0.68 19.57
N SER A 103 5.25 1.50 19.48
CA SER A 103 4.32 1.73 20.59
C SER A 103 3.44 0.52 20.88
N SER A 104 3.16 -0.33 19.90
CA SER A 104 2.36 -1.55 20.11
C SER A 104 3.14 -2.69 20.79
N VAL A 105 4.40 -2.49 21.15
CA VAL A 105 5.24 -3.46 21.89
C VAL A 105 5.20 -3.20 23.41
N ALA A 106 4.35 -2.27 23.88
CA ALA A 106 4.08 -2.04 25.29
C ALA A 106 2.88 -2.86 25.79
#